data_AF-F3GI08-F1
#
_entry.id   AF-F3GI08-F1
#
_cell.length_a   1.000
_cell.length_b   1.000
_cell.length_c   1.000
_cell.angle_alpha   90.00
_cell.angle_beta   90.00
_cell.angle_gamma   90.00
#
_symmetry.space_group_name_H-M   'P 1'
#
loop_
_entity.id
_entity.type
_entity.pdbx_description
1 polymer ?
#
loop_
_entity_poly.entity_id
_entity_poly.type
_entity_poly.pdbx_seq_one_letter_code
_entity_poly.pdbx_strand_id
1 'polypeptide(L)'
;GCLLSYAKETQRTALPHLRSLRHERLDDTVILDAASRRNLELDTNLSGGRDNTLQSVMDRCQTAMGTRLLTRWLNRPLRDLTILQARQTSITCFLERYRFENLQPQLKEIGDIERILARIGLRNARPRDLARLRDALSALPELQQAMTDLDAPHLQQLAQTASTYPELADLLQRAIIDNPPAVIRDGGVLKTGYDAELDDLQSLSENAGQFLIDLEAREKARTGLGNLKVGYNRVHGYFIELPSKQAEQAPADYIRRQTLKGAERFITPELKEFEDKALSAKSRALAREKMLYETLLEDLIGHLAPLQDTAAALAELDVLSNLAERALNLDLNCPRFVAEPCMRIEQGRHPVVEQVLSTPFVANDLALDDSTRMLVITGPNMGGKSTYMRQTALIVLLAHIGSFVPAASCELSLVDRIFTRIGSSDDLAGGAPPSWW
;
A
#
# COMPACT_ATOMS: atom_id res chain seq x y z
N GLY A 1 -17.26 5.74 -21.38
CA GLY A 1 -16.86 5.20 -22.69
C GLY A 1 -15.36 5.25 -22.88
N CYS A 2 -14.82 6.39 -23.31
CA CYS A 2 -13.40 6.59 -23.67
C CYS A 2 -12.38 6.02 -22.66
N LEU A 3 -12.50 6.36 -21.36
CA LEU A 3 -11.56 5.89 -20.33
C LEU A 3 -11.52 4.36 -20.19
N LEU A 4 -12.68 3.70 -20.24
CA LEU A 4 -12.76 2.23 -20.18
C LEU A 4 -12.13 1.58 -21.42
N SER A 5 -12.35 2.16 -22.60
CA SER A 5 -11.73 1.69 -23.84
C SER A 5 -10.20 1.82 -23.77
N TYR A 6 -9.69 2.97 -23.31
CA TYR A 6 -8.26 3.19 -23.14
C TYR A 6 -7.62 2.24 -22.11
N ALA A 7 -8.31 1.99 -20.99
CA ALA A 7 -7.86 1.00 -20.00
C ALA A 7 -7.79 -0.41 -20.60
N LYS A 8 -8.80 -0.84 -21.37
CA LYS A 8 -8.78 -2.14 -22.07
C LYS A 8 -7.65 -2.22 -23.10
N GLU A 9 -7.39 -1.16 -23.84
CA GLU A 9 -6.34 -1.11 -24.87
C GLU A 9 -4.93 -1.15 -24.28
N THR A 10 -4.69 -0.44 -23.18
CA THR A 10 -3.39 -0.39 -22.51
C THR A 10 -3.07 -1.65 -21.72
N GLN A 11 -4.06 -2.23 -21.03
CA GLN A 11 -3.87 -3.44 -20.22
C GLN A 11 -4.01 -4.74 -21.02
N ARG A 12 -4.72 -4.72 -22.15
CA ARG A 12 -4.96 -5.87 -23.06
C ARG A 12 -5.47 -7.13 -22.36
N THR A 13 -6.11 -6.97 -21.21
CA THR A 13 -6.62 -8.04 -20.35
C THR A 13 -8.01 -7.67 -19.85
N ALA A 14 -8.75 -8.65 -19.32
CA ALA A 14 -9.98 -8.37 -18.61
C ALA A 14 -9.69 -7.51 -17.37
N LEU A 15 -10.63 -6.63 -17.00
CA LEU A 15 -10.50 -5.73 -15.84
C LEU A 15 -11.54 -6.09 -14.76
N PRO A 16 -11.49 -7.31 -14.18
CA PRO A 16 -12.53 -7.81 -13.25
C PRO A 16 -12.62 -7.00 -11.95
N HIS A 17 -11.56 -6.27 -11.61
CA HIS A 17 -11.51 -5.37 -10.44
C HIS A 17 -12.34 -4.09 -10.63
N LEU A 18 -12.74 -3.74 -11.86
CA LEU A 18 -13.61 -2.58 -12.15
C LEU A 18 -15.08 -3.03 -12.16
N ARG A 19 -15.69 -3.10 -10.98
CA ARG A 19 -17.03 -3.70 -10.80
C ARG A 19 -18.19 -2.70 -10.88
N SER A 20 -17.93 -1.40 -10.66
CA SER A 20 -19.00 -0.41 -10.51
C SER A 20 -18.66 0.93 -11.15
N LEU A 21 -19.69 1.64 -11.60
CA LEU A 21 -19.63 3.04 -12.01
C LEU A 21 -20.57 3.85 -11.12
N ARG A 22 -20.06 4.89 -10.46
CA ARG A 22 -20.85 5.82 -9.65
C ARG A 22 -20.81 7.20 -10.29
N HIS A 23 -21.98 7.82 -10.46
CA HIS A 23 -22.07 9.23 -10.83
C HIS A 23 -21.86 10.09 -9.60
N GLU A 24 -20.91 11.02 -9.67
CA GLU A 24 -20.67 12.00 -8.60
C GLU A 24 -21.50 13.24 -8.87
N ARG A 25 -22.44 13.55 -7.97
CA ARG A 25 -23.23 14.78 -8.07
C ARG A 25 -22.51 15.90 -7.33
N LEU A 26 -22.56 17.12 -7.86
CA LEU A 26 -21.97 18.28 -7.21
C LEU A 26 -22.58 18.53 -5.83
N ASP A 27 -23.85 18.20 -5.64
CA ASP A 27 -24.56 18.41 -4.38
C ASP A 27 -24.14 17.44 -3.27
N ASP A 28 -23.45 16.34 -3.58
CA ASP A 28 -23.02 15.34 -2.60
C ASP A 28 -21.80 15.83 -1.78
N THR A 29 -21.10 16.86 -2.26
CA THR A 29 -19.80 17.30 -1.75
C THR A 29 -19.70 18.80 -1.58
N VAL A 30 -18.85 19.25 -0.68
CA VAL A 30 -18.47 20.66 -0.59
C VAL A 30 -17.55 20.99 -1.77
N ILE A 31 -17.94 21.97 -2.58
CA ILE A 31 -17.15 22.37 -3.75
C ILE A 31 -15.97 23.24 -3.30
N LEU A 32 -14.76 22.78 -3.59
CA LEU A 32 -13.53 23.56 -3.48
C LEU A 32 -12.93 23.75 -4.87
N ASP A 33 -12.76 25.01 -5.29
CA ASP A 33 -12.04 25.32 -6.51
C ASP A 33 -10.53 25.05 -6.37
N ALA A 34 -9.82 24.97 -7.50
CA ALA A 34 -8.39 24.66 -7.51
C ALA A 34 -7.57 25.69 -6.71
N ALA A 35 -7.97 26.96 -6.76
CA ALA A 35 -7.33 28.02 -6.00
C ALA A 35 -7.47 27.78 -4.49
N SER A 36 -8.64 27.36 -4.02
CA SER A 36 -8.87 27.06 -2.60
C SER A 36 -8.11 25.85 -2.12
N ARG A 37 -8.07 24.77 -2.90
CA ARG A 37 -7.24 23.60 -2.53
C ARG A 37 -5.77 23.98 -2.36
N ARG A 38 -5.25 24.82 -3.26
CA ARG A 38 -3.87 25.31 -3.19
C ARG A 38 -3.65 26.26 -2.02
N ASN A 39 -4.54 27.22 -1.81
CA ASN A 39 -4.41 28.22 -0.73
C ASN A 39 -4.57 27.63 0.67
N LEU A 40 -5.33 26.54 0.79
CA LEU A 40 -5.51 25.80 2.04
C LEU A 40 -4.43 24.74 2.27
N GLU A 41 -3.52 24.53 1.30
CA GLU A 41 -2.37 23.62 1.39
C GLU A 41 -2.77 22.22 1.90
N LEU A 42 -3.81 21.65 1.28
CA LEU A 42 -4.45 20.41 1.76
C LEU A 42 -3.48 19.23 1.75
N ASP A 43 -2.87 18.94 0.60
CA ASP A 43 -1.93 17.83 0.39
C ASP A 43 -0.61 18.30 -0.28
N THR A 44 -0.59 19.54 -0.75
CA THR A 44 0.54 20.16 -1.45
C THR A 44 0.67 21.60 -0.94
N ASN A 45 1.87 21.97 -0.49
CA ASN A 45 2.15 23.34 -0.04
C ASN A 45 2.35 24.29 -1.23
N LEU A 46 2.44 25.60 -0.98
CA LEU A 46 2.54 26.60 -2.05
C LEU A 46 3.78 26.45 -2.95
N SER A 47 4.87 25.89 -2.41
CA SER A 47 6.12 25.57 -3.11
C SER A 47 6.08 24.24 -3.88
N GLY A 48 5.02 23.45 -3.76
CA GLY A 48 4.86 22.15 -4.41
C GLY A 48 5.38 20.94 -3.60
N GLY A 49 5.84 21.16 -2.37
CA GLY A 49 6.23 20.11 -1.43
C GLY A 49 5.04 19.55 -0.63
N ARG A 50 5.30 18.59 0.26
CA ARG A 50 4.29 17.95 1.13
C ARG A 50 4.40 18.35 2.60
N ASP A 51 5.50 18.99 2.98
CA ASP A 51 5.72 19.46 4.33
C ASP A 51 4.76 20.60 4.67
N ASN A 52 4.36 20.69 5.94
CA ASN A 52 3.47 21.72 6.47
C ASN A 52 2.15 21.84 5.69
N THR A 53 1.56 20.70 5.32
CA THR A 53 0.23 20.59 4.72
C THR A 53 -0.78 20.07 5.73
N LEU A 54 -2.07 20.28 5.50
CA LEU A 54 -3.12 19.70 6.35
C LEU A 54 -2.97 18.17 6.43
N GLN A 55 -2.72 17.52 5.30
CA GLN A 55 -2.49 16.08 5.24
C GLN A 55 -1.29 15.68 6.11
N SER A 56 -0.16 16.39 6.06
CA SER A 56 1.02 16.04 6.86
C SER A 56 0.77 16.04 8.38
N VAL A 57 -0.19 16.85 8.83
CA VAL A 57 -0.62 16.94 10.24
C VAL A 57 -1.66 15.87 10.58
N MET A 58 -2.60 15.59 9.67
CA MET A 58 -3.73 14.69 9.95
C MET A 58 -3.44 13.22 9.62
N ASP A 59 -2.42 12.92 8.82
CA ASP A 59 -2.13 11.58 8.32
C ASP A 59 -1.10 10.85 9.18
N ARG A 60 -1.59 9.95 10.03
CA ARG A 60 -0.86 8.95 10.81
C ARG A 60 -1.47 7.55 10.59
N CYS A 61 -2.09 7.35 9.42
CA CYS A 61 -2.67 6.06 9.05
C CYS A 61 -1.60 4.96 9.08
N GLN A 62 -1.99 3.76 9.47
CA GLN A 62 -1.09 2.61 9.60
C GLN A 62 -0.84 1.91 8.25
N THR A 63 -1.73 2.14 7.28
CA THR A 63 -1.67 1.55 5.95
C THR A 63 -1.61 2.61 4.85
N ALA A 64 -0.94 2.28 3.75
CA ALA A 64 -0.89 3.15 2.59
C ALA A 64 -2.27 3.33 1.91
N MET A 65 -3.19 2.37 2.08
CA MET A 65 -4.57 2.49 1.58
C MET A 65 -5.41 3.45 2.44
N GLY A 66 -5.21 3.46 3.76
CA GLY A 66 -5.78 4.45 4.69
C GLY A 66 -5.31 5.86 4.35
N THR A 67 -4.00 6.09 4.22
CA THR A 67 -3.43 7.39 3.78
C THR A 67 -4.08 7.89 2.48
N ARG A 68 -4.20 7.02 1.46
CA ARG A 68 -4.86 7.40 0.19
C ARG A 68 -6.33 7.73 0.38
N LEU A 69 -7.04 7.01 1.25
CA LEU A 69 -8.43 7.31 1.56
C LEU A 69 -8.59 8.64 2.30
N LEU A 70 -7.72 8.95 3.26
CA LEU A 70 -7.72 10.25 3.94
C LEU A 70 -7.45 11.40 2.96
N THR A 71 -6.46 11.26 2.07
CA THR A 71 -6.24 12.25 0.99
C THR A 71 -7.50 12.48 0.16
N ARG A 72 -8.24 11.40 -0.18
CA ARG A 72 -9.51 11.52 -0.90
C ARG A 72 -10.57 12.25 -0.08
N TRP A 73 -10.68 11.99 1.22
CA TRP A 73 -11.64 12.67 2.10
C TRP A 73 -11.33 14.16 2.19
N LEU A 74 -10.08 14.55 2.43
CA LEU A 74 -9.66 15.96 2.51
C LEU A 74 -9.94 16.72 1.21
N ASN A 75 -9.76 16.07 0.06
CA ASN A 75 -10.04 16.65 -1.26
C ASN A 75 -11.51 16.57 -1.68
N ARG A 76 -12.36 15.88 -0.90
CA ARG A 76 -13.79 15.68 -1.19
C ARG A 76 -14.62 15.66 0.10
N PRO A 77 -14.78 16.81 0.77
CA PRO A 77 -15.65 16.89 1.94
C PRO A 77 -17.11 16.64 1.53
N LEU A 78 -17.85 15.99 2.39
CA LEU A 78 -19.21 15.52 2.17
C LEU A 78 -20.24 16.54 2.66
N ARG A 79 -21.46 16.41 2.14
CA ARG A 79 -22.63 17.16 2.63
C ARG A 79 -23.70 16.27 3.26
N ASP A 80 -23.53 14.95 3.18
CA ASP A 80 -24.45 13.99 3.78
C ASP A 80 -24.24 13.91 5.30
N LEU A 81 -25.16 14.54 6.04
CA LEU A 81 -25.11 14.59 7.49
C LEU A 81 -25.10 13.18 8.13
N THR A 82 -25.78 12.21 7.53
CA THR A 82 -25.84 10.84 8.05
C THR A 82 -24.45 10.20 8.04
N ILE A 83 -23.70 10.39 6.95
CA ILE A 83 -22.33 9.88 6.83
C ILE A 83 -21.40 10.62 7.80
N LEU A 84 -21.52 11.95 7.90
CA LEU A 84 -20.70 12.75 8.81
C LEU A 84 -20.89 12.31 10.28
N GLN A 85 -22.14 12.15 10.72
CA GLN A 85 -22.47 11.69 12.06
C GLN A 85 -22.05 10.25 12.32
N ALA A 86 -22.16 9.36 11.33
CA ALA A 86 -21.66 7.98 11.44
C ALA A 86 -20.14 7.96 11.67
N ARG A 87 -19.37 8.79 10.96
CA ARG A 87 -17.93 8.94 11.16
C ARG A 87 -17.59 9.53 12.53
N GLN A 88 -18.29 10.59 12.95
CA GLN A 88 -18.11 11.18 14.28
C GLN A 88 -18.39 10.17 15.39
N THR A 89 -19.45 9.38 15.26
CA THR A 89 -19.79 8.30 16.21
C THR A 89 -18.71 7.22 16.25
N SER A 90 -18.19 6.83 15.08
CA SER A 90 -17.04 5.91 15.00
C SER A 90 -15.80 6.45 15.71
N ILE A 91 -15.47 7.73 15.51
CA ILE A 91 -14.33 8.39 16.15
C ILE A 91 -14.52 8.44 17.67
N THR A 92 -15.72 8.81 18.16
CA THR A 92 -16.05 8.79 19.59
C THR A 92 -15.89 7.39 20.18
N CYS A 93 -16.41 6.36 19.51
CA CYS A 93 -16.26 4.97 19.95
C CYS A 93 -14.80 4.53 20.04
N PHE A 94 -13.92 5.01 19.15
CA PHE A 94 -12.49 4.74 19.23
C PHE A 94 -11.78 5.49 20.37
N LEU A 95 -12.20 6.72 20.66
CA LEU A 95 -11.68 7.53 21.76
C LEU A 95 -12.02 6.92 23.13
N GLU A 96 -13.19 6.29 23.25
CA GLU A 96 -13.55 5.54 24.46
C GLU A 96 -12.50 4.47 24.76
N ARG A 97 -11.87 4.57 25.95
CA ARG A 97 -10.83 3.63 26.41
C ARG A 97 -9.65 3.47 25.44
N TYR A 98 -9.41 4.45 24.57
CA TYR A 98 -8.30 4.43 23.61
C TYR A 98 -8.30 3.19 22.72
N ARG A 99 -9.48 2.69 22.31
CA ARG A 99 -9.62 1.45 21.51
C ARG A 99 -8.81 1.48 20.20
N PHE A 100 -8.50 2.65 19.66
CA PHE A 100 -7.63 2.78 18.49
C PHE A 100 -6.21 2.23 18.72
N GLU A 101 -5.67 2.23 19.95
CA GLU A 101 -4.33 1.69 20.26
C GLU A 101 -4.24 0.18 20.03
N ASN A 102 -5.33 -0.54 20.23
CA ASN A 102 -5.40 -1.98 19.99
C ASN A 102 -5.58 -2.31 18.50
N LEU A 103 -6.29 -1.45 17.75
CA LEU A 103 -6.62 -1.67 16.35
C LEU A 103 -5.45 -1.32 15.41
N GLN A 104 -4.77 -0.21 15.67
CA GLN A 104 -3.74 0.33 14.78
C GLN A 104 -2.57 -0.64 14.50
N PRO A 105 -1.99 -1.33 15.51
CA PRO A 105 -0.95 -2.33 15.26
C PRO A 105 -1.42 -3.46 14.33
N GLN A 106 -2.67 -3.91 14.48
CA GLN A 106 -3.25 -4.97 13.66
C GLN A 106 -3.43 -4.52 12.19
N LEU A 107 -3.87 -3.27 11.98
CA LEU A 107 -3.96 -2.68 10.64
C LEU A 107 -2.58 -2.56 9.97
N LYS A 108 -1.55 -2.22 10.74
CA LYS A 108 -0.18 -2.09 10.24
C LYS A 108 0.37 -3.40 9.65
N GLU A 109 0.10 -4.53 10.31
CA GLU A 109 0.53 -5.86 9.86
C GLU A 109 -0.14 -6.26 8.52
N ILE A 110 -1.39 -5.84 8.29
CA ILE A 110 -2.11 -6.11 7.04
C ILE A 110 -1.48 -5.37 5.85
N GLY A 111 -1.09 -4.11 6.02
CA GLY A 111 -0.46 -3.30 4.98
C GLY A 111 -1.36 -2.98 3.77
N ASP A 112 -0.77 -2.87 2.57
CA ASP A 112 -1.44 -2.37 1.36
C ASP A 112 -2.00 -3.50 0.48
N ILE A 113 -3.06 -4.15 0.93
CA ILE A 113 -3.74 -5.19 0.15
C ILE A 113 -4.52 -4.62 -1.06
N GLU A 114 -5.00 -3.37 -0.99
CA GLU A 114 -5.74 -2.70 -2.09
C GLU A 114 -4.95 -2.77 -3.41
N ARG A 115 -3.65 -2.44 -3.38
CA ARG A 115 -2.81 -2.46 -4.60
C ARG A 115 -2.40 -3.88 -4.99
N ILE A 116 -2.28 -4.80 -4.04
CA ILE A 116 -2.01 -6.22 -4.35
C ILE A 116 -3.18 -6.81 -5.12
N LEU A 117 -4.42 -6.58 -4.66
CA LEU A 117 -5.64 -7.03 -5.32
C LEU A 117 -5.80 -6.44 -6.73
N ALA A 118 -5.45 -5.16 -6.91
CA ALA A 118 -5.42 -4.56 -8.25
C ALA A 118 -4.44 -5.29 -9.20
N ARG A 119 -3.26 -5.69 -8.69
CA ARG A 119 -2.27 -6.46 -9.47
C ARG A 119 -2.72 -7.89 -9.76
N ILE A 120 -3.39 -8.54 -8.81
CA ILE A 120 -4.02 -9.86 -9.00
C ILE A 120 -5.09 -9.76 -10.09
N GLY A 121 -5.96 -8.75 -10.03
CA GLY A 121 -6.99 -8.52 -11.05
C GLY A 121 -6.43 -8.23 -12.45
N LEU A 122 -5.18 -7.80 -12.57
CA LEU A 122 -4.46 -7.60 -13.83
C LEU A 122 -3.55 -8.79 -14.21
N ARG A 123 -3.57 -9.88 -13.43
CA ARG A 123 -2.66 -11.04 -13.56
C ARG A 123 -1.17 -10.66 -13.61
N ASN A 124 -0.78 -9.59 -12.92
CA ASN A 124 0.61 -9.10 -12.85
C ASN A 124 1.16 -9.05 -11.42
N ALA A 125 0.47 -9.69 -10.47
CA ALA A 125 0.93 -9.87 -9.11
C ALA A 125 2.25 -10.67 -9.07
N ARG A 126 3.21 -10.17 -8.30
CA ARG A 126 4.51 -10.82 -8.11
C ARG A 126 4.43 -11.82 -6.95
N PRO A 127 5.36 -12.78 -6.85
CA PRO A 127 5.36 -13.74 -5.75
C PRO A 127 5.35 -13.10 -4.35
N ARG A 128 6.09 -11.99 -4.17
CA ARG A 128 6.08 -11.21 -2.93
C ARG A 128 4.75 -10.52 -2.63
N ASP A 129 3.93 -10.26 -3.65
CA ASP A 129 2.57 -9.75 -3.43
C ASP A 129 1.68 -10.85 -2.83
N LEU A 130 1.80 -12.10 -3.30
CA LEU A 130 1.05 -13.23 -2.75
C LEU A 130 1.50 -13.58 -1.33
N ALA A 131 2.80 -13.50 -1.03
CA ALA A 131 3.29 -13.66 0.34
C ALA A 131 2.74 -12.56 1.27
N ARG A 132 2.72 -11.30 0.85
CA ARG A 132 2.10 -10.22 1.64
C ARG A 132 0.59 -10.41 1.81
N LEU A 133 -0.10 -10.88 0.78
CA LEU A 133 -1.53 -11.19 0.88
C LEU A 133 -1.77 -12.32 1.88
N ARG A 134 -0.96 -13.40 1.84
CA ARG A 134 -1.00 -14.49 2.81
C ARG A 134 -0.88 -13.98 4.24
N ASP A 135 0.14 -13.17 4.50
CA ASP A 135 0.41 -12.62 5.84
C ASP A 135 -0.75 -11.72 6.28
N ALA A 136 -1.23 -10.85 5.40
CA ALA A 136 -2.38 -9.99 5.65
C ALA A 136 -3.67 -10.76 5.95
N LEU A 137 -3.99 -11.81 5.18
CA LEU A 137 -5.16 -12.66 5.42
C LEU A 137 -5.05 -13.42 6.74
N SER A 138 -3.83 -13.79 7.14
CA SER A 138 -3.56 -14.49 8.40
C SER A 138 -3.69 -13.58 9.62
N ALA A 139 -3.52 -12.26 9.45
CA ALA A 139 -3.70 -11.26 10.51
C ALA A 139 -5.16 -10.84 10.73
N LEU A 140 -6.08 -11.08 9.77
CA LEU A 140 -7.49 -10.69 9.88
C LEU A 140 -8.24 -11.24 11.11
N PRO A 141 -8.00 -12.47 11.59
CA PRO A 141 -8.64 -12.98 12.80
C PRO A 141 -8.31 -12.17 14.06
N GLU A 142 -7.05 -11.74 14.22
CA GLU A 142 -6.63 -10.89 15.35
C GLU A 142 -7.27 -9.51 15.26
N LEU A 143 -7.36 -8.94 14.05
CA LEU A 143 -8.10 -7.69 13.84
C LEU A 143 -9.58 -7.82 14.21
N GLN A 144 -10.24 -8.93 13.83
CA GLN A 144 -11.64 -9.19 14.20
C GLN A 144 -11.84 -9.23 15.72
N GLN A 145 -10.90 -9.83 16.46
CA GLN A 145 -10.93 -9.80 17.92
C GLN A 145 -10.83 -8.36 18.45
N ALA A 146 -9.90 -7.55 17.91
CA ALA A 146 -9.76 -6.15 18.31
C ALA A 146 -11.00 -5.29 18.01
N MET A 147 -11.86 -5.70 17.07
CA MET A 147 -13.10 -5.01 16.73
C MET A 147 -14.33 -5.44 17.55
N THR A 148 -14.21 -6.47 18.40
CA THR A 148 -15.37 -7.07 19.10
C THR A 148 -16.06 -6.08 20.05
N ASP A 149 -15.28 -5.21 20.71
CA ASP A 149 -15.78 -4.24 21.68
C ASP A 149 -16.19 -2.89 21.06
N LEU A 150 -16.24 -2.79 19.73
CA LEU A 150 -16.63 -1.57 19.02
C LEU A 150 -18.16 -1.44 18.96
N ASP A 151 -18.71 -0.62 19.85
CA ASP A 151 -20.15 -0.38 19.95
C ASP A 151 -20.57 0.87 19.15
N ALA A 152 -20.43 0.78 17.82
CA ALA A 152 -20.96 1.77 16.89
C ALA A 152 -21.49 1.07 15.63
N PRO A 153 -22.73 1.33 15.17
CA PRO A 153 -23.33 0.63 14.04
C PRO A 153 -22.48 0.66 12.77
N HIS A 154 -21.86 1.81 12.49
CA HIS A 154 -20.97 1.97 11.35
C HIS A 154 -19.71 1.10 11.46
N LEU A 155 -19.09 1.02 12.65
CA LEU A 155 -17.92 0.16 12.88
C LEU A 155 -18.28 -1.33 12.82
N GLN A 156 -19.45 -1.71 13.32
CA GLN A 156 -19.95 -3.09 13.22
C GLN A 156 -20.17 -3.50 11.76
N GLN A 157 -20.70 -2.61 10.92
CA GLN A 157 -20.81 -2.85 9.48
C GLN A 157 -19.44 -3.00 8.81
N LEU A 158 -18.47 -2.15 9.16
CA LEU A 158 -17.10 -2.27 8.66
C LEU A 158 -16.45 -3.59 9.10
N ALA A 159 -16.64 -4.00 10.35
CA ALA A 159 -16.15 -5.27 10.87
C ALA A 159 -16.77 -6.48 10.13
N GLN A 160 -18.08 -6.44 9.83
CA GLN A 160 -18.74 -7.48 9.03
C GLN A 160 -18.21 -7.53 7.59
N THR A 161 -17.91 -6.37 7.00
CA THR A 161 -17.36 -6.27 5.63
C THR A 161 -15.89 -6.69 5.58
N ALA A 162 -15.13 -6.39 6.63
CA ALA A 162 -13.74 -6.78 6.81
C ALA A 162 -13.60 -8.25 7.25
N SER A 163 -14.28 -9.17 6.56
CA SER A 163 -14.36 -10.60 6.88
C SER A 163 -12.99 -11.28 6.92
N THR A 164 -12.95 -12.49 7.49
CA THR A 164 -11.80 -13.39 7.42
C THR A 164 -11.88 -14.31 6.20
N TYR A 165 -10.75 -14.90 5.83
CA TYR A 165 -10.61 -15.79 4.67
C TYR A 165 -9.73 -17.01 5.01
N PRO A 166 -10.12 -17.87 5.96
CA PRO A 166 -9.28 -18.96 6.46
C PRO A 166 -8.84 -19.93 5.35
N GLU A 167 -9.72 -20.24 4.40
CA GLU A 167 -9.41 -21.13 3.28
C GLU A 167 -8.35 -20.54 2.33
N LEU A 168 -8.45 -19.24 2.02
CA LEU A 168 -7.46 -18.55 1.18
C LEU A 168 -6.13 -18.34 1.91
N ALA A 169 -6.19 -18.02 3.20
CA ALA A 169 -5.01 -17.92 4.05
C ALA A 169 -4.25 -19.26 4.09
N ASP A 170 -4.96 -20.37 4.34
CA ASP A 170 -4.39 -21.72 4.32
C ASP A 170 -3.84 -22.10 2.94
N LEU A 171 -4.58 -21.82 1.87
CA LEU A 171 -4.12 -22.06 0.49
C LEU A 171 -2.77 -21.37 0.24
N LEU A 172 -2.68 -20.07 0.52
CA LEU A 172 -1.44 -19.32 0.31
C LEU A 172 -0.33 -19.74 1.27
N GLN A 173 -0.69 -20.15 2.50
CA GLN A 173 0.26 -20.66 3.50
C GLN A 173 0.89 -21.97 3.06
N ARG A 174 0.13 -22.88 2.46
CA ARG A 174 0.63 -24.13 1.89
C ARG A 174 1.33 -23.93 0.55
N ALA A 175 0.93 -22.93 -0.23
CA ALA A 175 1.45 -22.72 -1.57
C ALA A 175 2.76 -21.93 -1.62
N ILE A 176 2.86 -20.78 -0.94
CA ILE A 176 3.92 -19.79 -1.17
C ILE A 176 4.98 -19.85 -0.08
N ILE A 177 6.27 -19.92 -0.46
CA ILE A 177 7.40 -19.86 0.50
C ILE A 177 7.43 -18.51 1.23
N ASP A 178 8.08 -18.46 2.39
CA ASP A 178 8.04 -17.26 3.24
C ASP A 178 8.76 -16.06 2.60
N ASN A 179 9.84 -16.31 1.87
CA ASN A 179 10.63 -15.29 1.20
C ASN A 179 10.77 -15.60 -0.30
N PRO A 180 9.69 -15.41 -1.08
CA PRO A 180 9.73 -15.78 -2.49
C PRO A 180 10.59 -14.81 -3.30
N PRO A 181 11.15 -15.28 -4.43
CA PRO A 181 11.92 -14.43 -5.35
C PRO A 181 11.06 -13.31 -5.93
N ALA A 182 11.72 -12.28 -6.47
CA ALA A 182 11.01 -11.11 -6.98
C ALA A 182 10.13 -11.41 -8.21
N VAL A 183 10.48 -12.45 -8.98
CA VAL A 183 9.82 -12.82 -10.23
C VAL A 183 9.64 -14.34 -10.33
N ILE A 184 8.51 -14.77 -10.87
CA ILE A 184 8.19 -16.19 -11.10
C ILE A 184 9.07 -16.84 -12.19
N ARG A 185 9.69 -16.04 -13.07
CA ARG A 185 10.51 -16.55 -14.18
C ARG A 185 11.69 -17.40 -13.70
N ASP A 186 12.18 -17.13 -12.50
CA ASP A 186 13.36 -17.79 -11.95
C ASP A 186 13.02 -19.05 -11.13
N GLY A 187 11.72 -19.32 -10.92
CA GLY A 187 11.21 -20.44 -10.11
C GLY A 187 11.49 -20.30 -8.62
N GLY A 188 11.14 -21.30 -7.81
CA GLY A 188 11.38 -21.33 -6.36
C GLY A 188 10.43 -20.43 -5.57
N VAL A 189 9.18 -20.35 -6.00
CA VAL A 189 8.09 -19.60 -5.38
C VAL A 189 7.21 -20.51 -4.54
N LEU A 190 6.98 -21.74 -5.01
CA LEU A 190 6.08 -22.68 -4.35
C LEU A 190 6.81 -23.48 -3.26
N LYS A 191 6.10 -23.79 -2.17
CA LYS A 191 6.59 -24.63 -1.08
C LYS A 191 6.68 -26.09 -1.52
N THR A 192 7.71 -26.78 -1.04
CA THR A 192 7.80 -28.24 -1.13
C THR A 192 6.59 -28.89 -0.45
N GLY A 193 6.01 -29.90 -1.08
CA GLY A 193 4.79 -30.57 -0.62
C GLY A 193 3.49 -29.94 -1.13
N TYR A 194 3.56 -28.83 -1.88
CA TYR A 194 2.37 -28.23 -2.49
C TYR A 194 1.87 -29.02 -3.71
N ASP A 195 2.78 -29.56 -4.52
CA ASP A 195 2.46 -30.35 -5.70
C ASP A 195 3.49 -31.48 -5.87
N ALA A 196 3.02 -32.73 -5.84
CA ALA A 196 3.89 -33.90 -5.89
C ALA A 196 4.69 -33.99 -7.21
N GLU A 197 4.10 -33.59 -8.35
CA GLU A 197 4.81 -33.60 -9.62
C GLU A 197 5.95 -32.56 -9.63
N LEU A 198 5.71 -31.37 -9.07
CA LEU A 198 6.75 -30.35 -8.93
C LEU A 198 7.87 -30.82 -8.00
N ASP A 199 7.54 -31.43 -6.87
CA ASP A 199 8.53 -31.97 -5.92
C ASP A 199 9.40 -33.06 -6.57
N ASP A 200 8.78 -33.99 -7.30
CA ASP A 200 9.49 -35.04 -8.05
C ASP A 200 10.44 -34.42 -9.09
N LEU A 201 9.98 -33.42 -9.86
CA LEU A 201 10.79 -32.73 -10.85
C LEU A 201 11.94 -31.91 -10.22
N GLN A 202 11.72 -31.31 -9.05
CA GLN A 202 12.74 -30.57 -8.31
C GLN A 202 13.80 -31.51 -7.74
N SER A 203 13.40 -32.66 -7.17
CA SER A 203 14.33 -33.66 -6.63
C SER A 203 15.32 -34.18 -7.68
N LEU A 204 14.86 -34.37 -8.93
CA LEU A 204 15.71 -34.76 -10.06
C LEU A 204 16.80 -33.71 -10.36
N SER A 205 16.50 -32.43 -10.12
CA SER A 205 17.47 -31.34 -10.27
C SER A 205 18.39 -31.17 -9.06
N GLU A 206 17.94 -31.45 -7.83
CA GLU A 206 18.77 -31.38 -6.62
C GLU A 206 19.82 -32.50 -6.57
N ASN A 207 19.42 -33.71 -7.00
CA ASN A 207 20.32 -34.86 -7.18
C ASN A 207 21.47 -34.59 -8.17
N ALA A 208 21.36 -33.52 -8.98
CA ALA A 208 22.44 -33.10 -9.86
C ALA A 208 23.70 -32.66 -9.13
N GLY A 209 23.57 -31.97 -7.99
CA GLY A 209 24.74 -31.54 -7.22
C GLY A 209 25.55 -32.74 -6.73
N GLN A 210 24.87 -33.74 -6.16
CA GLN A 210 25.49 -34.95 -5.65
C GLN A 210 26.10 -35.79 -6.78
N PHE A 211 25.39 -35.95 -7.89
CA PHE A 211 25.90 -36.66 -9.06
C PHE A 211 27.22 -36.06 -9.58
N LEU A 212 27.36 -34.73 -9.61
CA LEU A 212 28.57 -34.07 -10.09
C LEU A 212 29.75 -34.28 -9.12
N ILE A 213 29.50 -34.30 -7.81
CA ILE A 213 30.52 -34.59 -6.79
C ILE A 213 30.99 -36.05 -6.94
N ASP A 214 30.05 -36.98 -7.07
CA ASP A 214 30.36 -38.40 -7.21
C ASP A 214 31.09 -38.69 -8.52
N LEU A 215 30.72 -38.01 -9.60
CA LEU A 215 31.40 -38.09 -10.90
C LEU A 215 32.82 -37.51 -10.82
N GLU A 216 33.01 -36.35 -10.18
CA GLU A 216 34.34 -35.75 -10.00
C GLU A 216 35.28 -36.68 -9.22
N ALA A 217 34.80 -37.27 -8.13
CA ALA A 217 35.57 -38.21 -7.32
C ALA A 217 35.94 -39.48 -8.11
N ARG A 218 34.98 -40.04 -8.85
CA ARG A 218 35.18 -41.22 -9.70
C ARG A 218 36.19 -40.96 -10.81
N GLU A 219 36.07 -39.83 -11.50
CA GLU A 219 36.98 -39.48 -12.61
C GLU A 219 38.39 -39.13 -12.12
N LYS A 220 38.54 -38.49 -10.95
CA LYS A 220 39.86 -38.31 -10.30
C LYS A 220 40.52 -39.64 -9.99
N ALA A 221 39.78 -40.59 -9.42
CA ALA A 221 40.30 -41.92 -9.10
C ALA A 221 40.66 -42.72 -10.36
N ARG A 222 39.84 -42.63 -11.42
CA ARG A 222 40.04 -43.35 -12.68
C ARG A 222 41.25 -42.84 -13.47
N THR A 223 41.43 -41.52 -13.54
CA THR A 223 42.44 -40.88 -14.40
C THR A 223 43.74 -40.56 -13.68
N GLY A 224 43.72 -40.50 -12.34
CA GLY A 224 44.85 -40.00 -11.53
C GLY A 224 45.04 -38.49 -11.61
N LEU A 225 44.14 -37.75 -12.27
CA LEU A 225 44.24 -36.31 -12.47
C LEU A 225 43.60 -35.54 -11.31
N GLY A 226 44.37 -35.31 -10.24
CA GLY A 226 43.86 -34.68 -9.01
C GLY A 226 43.30 -33.25 -9.15
N ASN A 227 43.66 -32.53 -10.22
CA ASN A 227 43.19 -31.16 -10.48
C ASN A 227 41.92 -31.09 -11.37
N LEU A 228 41.34 -32.24 -11.70
CA LEU A 228 40.08 -32.33 -12.44
C LEU A 228 38.95 -31.67 -11.65
N LYS A 229 38.15 -30.82 -12.31
CA LYS A 229 36.95 -30.21 -11.71
C LYS A 229 35.75 -30.38 -12.62
N VAL A 230 34.61 -30.76 -12.05
CA VAL A 230 33.34 -30.74 -12.77
C VAL A 230 32.64 -29.42 -12.50
N GLY A 231 32.15 -28.75 -13.55
CA GLY A 231 31.53 -27.44 -13.44
C GLY A 231 30.37 -27.25 -14.40
N TYR A 232 29.66 -26.14 -14.24
CA TYR A 232 28.57 -25.71 -15.13
C TYR A 232 28.77 -24.26 -15.57
N ASN A 233 28.51 -23.97 -16.84
CA ASN A 233 28.34 -22.61 -17.31
C ASN A 233 27.08 -22.47 -18.18
N ARG A 234 26.54 -21.26 -18.27
CA ARG A 234 25.28 -20.99 -19.00
C ARG A 234 25.35 -21.17 -20.52
N VAL A 235 26.54 -21.13 -21.14
CA VAL A 235 26.73 -21.14 -22.60
C VAL A 235 27.04 -22.54 -23.14
N HIS A 236 27.89 -23.29 -22.43
CA HIS A 236 28.42 -24.59 -22.82
C HIS A 236 28.01 -25.71 -21.85
N GLY A 237 27.06 -25.48 -20.95
CA GLY A 237 26.53 -26.51 -20.06
C GLY A 237 27.52 -27.03 -19.02
N TYR A 238 27.36 -28.30 -18.64
CA TYR A 238 28.28 -29.04 -17.77
C TYR A 238 29.57 -29.38 -18.51
N PHE A 239 30.67 -29.45 -17.77
CA PHE A 239 31.98 -29.78 -18.32
C PHE A 239 32.91 -30.37 -17.25
N ILE A 240 33.93 -31.05 -17.73
CA ILE A 240 35.11 -31.47 -16.96
C ILE A 240 36.27 -30.55 -17.35
N GLU A 241 36.83 -29.82 -16.40
CA GLU A 241 37.95 -28.89 -16.61
C GLU A 241 39.27 -29.52 -16.17
N LEU A 242 40.27 -29.45 -17.06
CA LEU A 242 41.64 -29.91 -16.82
C LEU A 242 42.64 -28.79 -17.13
N PRO A 243 43.71 -28.61 -16.34
CA PRO A 243 44.80 -27.71 -16.70
C PRO A 243 45.42 -28.10 -18.05
N SER A 244 45.84 -27.14 -18.87
CA SER A 244 46.34 -27.41 -20.24
C SER A 244 47.45 -28.47 -20.28
N LYS A 245 48.32 -28.54 -19.25
CA LYS A 245 49.39 -29.55 -19.15
C LYS A 245 48.88 -30.98 -18.92
N GLN A 246 47.71 -31.13 -18.31
CA GLN A 246 47.07 -32.42 -18.02
C GLN A 246 46.04 -32.79 -19.10
N ALA A 247 45.62 -31.83 -19.92
CA ALA A 247 44.63 -32.05 -20.96
C ALA A 247 45.10 -33.00 -22.08
N GLU A 248 46.42 -33.10 -22.33
CA GLU A 248 46.98 -34.09 -23.25
C GLU A 248 46.88 -35.53 -22.74
N GLN A 249 46.68 -35.71 -21.42
CA GLN A 249 46.48 -37.01 -20.76
C GLN A 249 44.98 -37.34 -20.61
N ALA A 250 44.09 -36.52 -21.18
CA ALA A 250 42.66 -36.76 -21.12
C ALA A 250 42.32 -38.07 -21.88
N PRO A 251 41.46 -38.94 -21.30
CA PRO A 251 40.99 -40.15 -21.97
C PRO A 251 40.31 -39.89 -23.31
N ALA A 252 40.27 -40.90 -24.20
CA ALA A 252 39.67 -40.76 -25.53
C ALA A 252 38.14 -40.53 -25.50
N ASP A 253 37.47 -40.93 -24.41
CA ASP A 253 36.04 -40.69 -24.17
C ASP A 253 35.71 -39.23 -23.81
N TYR A 254 36.73 -38.39 -23.59
CA TYR A 254 36.56 -36.96 -23.30
C TYR A 254 36.48 -36.16 -24.59
N ILE A 255 35.29 -35.65 -24.90
CA ILE A 255 35.06 -34.83 -26.09
C ILE A 255 35.35 -33.37 -25.73
N ARG A 256 36.36 -32.75 -26.35
CA ARG A 256 36.74 -31.37 -26.09
C ARG A 256 35.61 -30.40 -26.49
N ARG A 257 35.17 -29.55 -25.56
CA ARG A 257 34.01 -28.64 -25.70
C ARG A 257 34.43 -27.16 -25.77
N GLN A 258 35.46 -26.76 -25.02
CA GLN A 258 35.95 -25.37 -24.98
C GLN A 258 37.43 -25.31 -24.58
N THR A 259 38.20 -24.45 -25.24
CA THR A 259 39.61 -24.16 -24.89
C THR A 259 39.70 -22.81 -24.18
N LEU A 260 40.37 -22.75 -23.03
CA LEU A 260 40.58 -21.54 -22.24
C LEU A 260 42.07 -21.24 -22.08
N LYS A 261 42.39 -20.03 -21.60
CA LYS A 261 43.77 -19.66 -21.25
C LYS A 261 44.21 -20.44 -20.00
N GLY A 262 44.90 -21.56 -20.21
CA GLY A 262 45.49 -22.38 -19.15
C GLY A 262 44.67 -23.60 -18.72
N ALA A 263 43.49 -23.81 -19.30
CA ALA A 263 42.65 -24.98 -19.05
C ALA A 263 41.88 -25.40 -20.30
N GLU A 264 41.45 -26.65 -20.33
CA GLU A 264 40.58 -27.21 -21.35
C GLU A 264 39.36 -27.85 -20.72
N ARG A 265 38.22 -27.73 -21.41
CA ARG A 265 36.93 -28.27 -20.96
C ARG A 265 36.46 -29.38 -21.88
N PHE A 266 36.03 -30.48 -21.28
CA PHE A 266 35.58 -31.69 -21.94
C PHE A 266 34.16 -32.07 -21.51
N ILE A 267 33.50 -32.93 -22.29
CA ILE A 267 32.22 -33.57 -21.96
C ILE A 267 32.33 -35.06 -22.24
N THR A 268 31.77 -35.89 -21.37
CA THR A 268 31.65 -37.34 -21.57
C THR A 268 30.22 -37.72 -21.98
N PRO A 269 29.99 -38.87 -22.63
CA PRO A 269 28.64 -39.34 -22.93
C PRO A 269 27.73 -39.43 -21.69
N GLU A 270 28.25 -39.95 -20.57
CA GLU A 270 27.52 -40.03 -19.29
C GLU A 270 27.13 -38.63 -18.78
N LEU A 271 28.05 -37.68 -18.77
CA LEU A 271 27.77 -36.31 -18.32
C LEU A 271 26.81 -35.58 -19.27
N LYS A 272 26.82 -35.91 -20.57
CA LYS A 272 25.88 -35.37 -21.55
C LYS A 272 24.46 -35.91 -21.35
N GLU A 273 24.30 -37.22 -21.16
CA GLU A 273 22.99 -37.79 -20.84
C GLU A 273 22.42 -37.23 -19.53
N PHE A 274 23.29 -37.01 -18.55
CA PHE A 274 22.93 -36.37 -17.29
C PHE A 274 22.51 -34.90 -17.51
N GLU A 275 23.29 -34.13 -18.28
CA GLU A 275 22.97 -32.74 -18.66
C GLU A 275 21.57 -32.64 -19.30
N ASP A 276 21.28 -33.50 -20.28
CA ASP A 276 20.00 -33.49 -20.99
C ASP A 276 18.83 -33.81 -20.04
N LYS A 277 18.99 -34.79 -19.14
CA LYS A 277 17.98 -35.15 -18.12
C LYS A 277 17.76 -34.02 -17.12
N ALA A 278 18.83 -33.45 -16.57
CA ALA A 278 18.76 -32.40 -15.56
C ALA A 278 18.17 -31.09 -16.12
N LEU A 279 18.60 -30.68 -17.32
CA LEU A 279 18.04 -29.49 -17.99
C LEU A 279 16.56 -29.69 -18.36
N SER A 280 16.19 -30.88 -18.82
CA SER A 280 14.80 -31.23 -19.10
C SER A 280 13.94 -31.17 -17.83
N ALA A 281 14.37 -31.80 -16.74
CA ALA A 281 13.68 -31.78 -15.45
C ALA A 281 13.51 -30.35 -14.92
N LYS A 282 14.57 -29.53 -14.96
CA LYS A 282 14.51 -28.12 -14.54
C LYS A 282 13.54 -27.29 -15.37
N SER A 283 13.50 -27.49 -16.69
CA SER A 283 12.57 -26.78 -17.57
C SER A 283 11.12 -27.18 -17.31
N ARG A 284 10.87 -28.47 -17.08
CA ARG A 284 9.56 -29.01 -16.72
C ARG A 284 9.10 -28.53 -15.35
N ALA A 285 9.98 -28.51 -14.35
CA ALA A 285 9.70 -27.97 -13.02
C ALA A 285 9.25 -26.51 -13.11
N LEU A 286 10.00 -25.67 -13.84
CA LEU A 286 9.65 -24.26 -14.02
C LEU A 286 8.32 -24.07 -14.76
N ALA A 287 8.02 -24.91 -15.76
CA ALA A 287 6.75 -24.86 -16.48
C ALA A 287 5.58 -25.27 -15.57
N ARG A 288 5.75 -26.35 -14.78
CA ARG A 288 4.77 -26.81 -13.79
C ARG A 288 4.51 -25.76 -12.73
N GLU A 289 5.56 -25.17 -12.17
CA GLU A 289 5.46 -24.11 -11.17
C GLU A 289 4.74 -22.87 -11.70
N LYS A 290 4.98 -22.46 -12.95
CA LYS A 290 4.24 -21.37 -13.59
C LYS A 290 2.76 -21.69 -13.75
N MET A 291 2.43 -22.90 -14.19
CA MET A 291 1.03 -23.35 -14.32
C MET A 291 0.31 -23.32 -12.96
N LEU A 292 0.95 -23.83 -11.91
CA LEU A 292 0.41 -23.81 -10.55
C LEU A 292 0.25 -22.39 -10.03
N TYR A 293 1.20 -21.50 -10.31
CA TYR A 293 1.10 -20.08 -9.95
C TYR A 293 -0.05 -19.39 -10.69
N GLU A 294 -0.26 -19.68 -11.98
CA GLU A 294 -1.41 -19.17 -12.74
C GLU A 294 -2.74 -19.68 -12.17
N THR A 295 -2.80 -20.96 -11.77
CA THR A 295 -3.97 -21.55 -11.11
C THR A 295 -4.28 -20.84 -9.80
N LEU A 296 -3.27 -20.57 -8.96
CA LEU A 296 -3.42 -19.79 -7.73
C LEU A 296 -3.98 -18.39 -8.00
N LEU A 297 -3.52 -17.71 -9.06
CA LEU A 297 -4.07 -16.41 -9.42
C LEU A 297 -5.53 -16.51 -9.84
N GLU A 298 -5.94 -17.57 -10.53
CA GLU A 298 -7.33 -17.80 -10.94
C GLU A 298 -8.25 -17.99 -9.75
N ASP A 299 -7.83 -18.80 -8.77
CA ASP A 299 -8.57 -19.01 -7.52
C ASP A 299 -8.74 -17.67 -6.78
N LEU A 300 -7.66 -16.89 -6.63
CA LEU A 300 -7.72 -15.57 -5.99
C LEU A 300 -8.63 -14.57 -6.74
N ILE A 301 -8.63 -14.61 -8.07
CA ILE A 301 -9.50 -13.75 -8.89
C ILE A 301 -10.97 -14.10 -8.64
N GLY A 302 -11.30 -15.37 -8.40
CA GLY A 302 -12.65 -15.81 -8.02
C GLY A 302 -13.17 -15.12 -6.75
N HIS A 303 -12.27 -14.76 -5.83
CA HIS A 303 -12.58 -14.07 -4.57
C HIS A 303 -12.25 -12.57 -4.59
N LEU A 304 -11.94 -11.99 -5.75
CA LEU A 304 -11.46 -10.61 -5.84
C LEU A 304 -12.49 -9.58 -5.31
N ALA A 305 -13.77 -9.81 -5.61
CA ALA A 305 -14.87 -8.96 -5.20
C ALA A 305 -14.94 -8.74 -3.66
N PRO A 306 -15.14 -9.78 -2.85
CA PRO A 306 -15.18 -9.63 -1.40
C PRO A 306 -13.84 -9.14 -0.82
N LEU A 307 -12.70 -9.53 -1.39
CA LEU A 307 -11.39 -9.03 -0.95
C LEU A 307 -11.25 -7.51 -1.17
N GLN A 308 -11.78 -6.96 -2.27
CA GLN A 308 -11.80 -5.51 -2.49
C GLN A 308 -12.71 -4.80 -1.49
N ASP A 309 -13.85 -5.40 -1.15
CA ASP A 309 -14.78 -4.85 -0.16
C ASP A 309 -14.12 -4.83 1.24
N THR A 310 -13.40 -5.90 1.61
CA THR A 310 -12.56 -5.94 2.80
C THR A 310 -11.46 -4.88 2.77
N ALA A 311 -10.71 -4.73 1.67
CA ALA A 311 -9.66 -3.70 1.57
C ALA A 311 -10.21 -2.28 1.75
N ALA A 312 -11.39 -2.00 1.19
CA ALA A 312 -12.05 -0.70 1.37
C ALA A 312 -12.48 -0.48 2.84
N ALA A 313 -13.07 -1.49 3.48
CA ALA A 313 -13.48 -1.40 4.88
C ALA A 313 -12.28 -1.21 5.82
N LEU A 314 -11.17 -1.91 5.58
CA LEU A 314 -9.93 -1.77 6.34
C LEU A 314 -9.29 -0.39 6.18
N ALA A 315 -9.30 0.15 4.95
CA ALA A 315 -8.83 1.52 4.71
C ALA A 315 -9.68 2.55 5.48
N GLU A 316 -11.00 2.36 5.54
CA GLU A 316 -11.90 3.25 6.30
C GLU A 316 -11.72 3.12 7.81
N LEU A 317 -11.57 1.90 8.34
CA LEU A 317 -11.22 1.66 9.74
C LEU A 317 -9.91 2.36 10.12
N ASP A 318 -8.89 2.26 9.27
CA ASP A 318 -7.60 2.93 9.47
C ASP A 318 -7.78 4.45 9.55
N VAL A 319 -8.49 5.07 8.58
CA VAL A 319 -8.74 6.51 8.60
C VAL A 319 -9.52 6.94 9.84
N LEU A 320 -10.57 6.22 10.23
CA LEU A 320 -11.36 6.57 11.42
C LEU A 320 -10.56 6.43 12.72
N SER A 321 -9.77 5.35 12.84
CA SER A 321 -8.87 5.15 13.98
C SER A 321 -7.77 6.21 14.05
N ASN A 322 -7.24 6.61 12.89
CA ASN A 322 -6.30 7.71 12.75
C ASN A 322 -6.94 9.04 13.22
N LEU A 323 -8.15 9.35 12.75
CA LEU A 323 -8.82 10.60 13.15
C LEU A 323 -9.15 10.63 14.64
N ALA A 324 -9.40 9.48 15.28
CA ALA A 324 -9.53 9.38 16.74
C ALA A 324 -8.20 9.66 17.45
N GLU A 325 -7.10 9.07 17.01
CA GLU A 325 -5.76 9.38 17.55
C GLU A 325 -5.43 10.86 17.36
N ARG A 326 -5.68 11.44 16.17
CA ARG A 326 -5.49 12.87 15.92
C ARG A 326 -6.36 13.73 16.82
N ALA A 327 -7.61 13.33 17.06
CA ALA A 327 -8.50 14.07 17.94
C ALA A 327 -7.95 14.16 19.36
N LEU A 328 -7.40 13.06 19.89
CA LEU A 328 -6.75 13.06 21.20
C LEU A 328 -5.47 13.90 21.21
N ASN A 329 -4.54 13.61 20.29
CA ASN A 329 -3.18 14.18 20.33
C ASN A 329 -3.10 15.63 19.86
N LEU A 330 -4.11 16.13 19.13
CA LEU A 330 -4.23 17.52 18.71
C LEU A 330 -5.35 18.27 19.46
N ASP A 331 -5.90 17.67 20.51
CA ASP A 331 -6.95 18.28 21.35
C ASP A 331 -8.15 18.79 20.51
N LEU A 332 -8.59 17.97 19.55
CA LEU A 332 -9.71 18.31 18.66
C LEU A 332 -11.03 17.94 19.33
N ASN A 333 -12.08 18.72 19.04
CA ASN A 333 -13.43 18.49 19.57
C ASN A 333 -14.44 18.15 18.47
N CYS A 334 -15.46 17.36 18.81
CA CYS A 334 -16.51 16.98 17.88
C CYS A 334 -17.35 18.20 17.48
N PRO A 335 -17.43 18.57 16.19
CA PRO A 335 -18.29 19.67 15.77
C PRO A 335 -19.76 19.23 15.77
N ARG A 336 -20.66 20.17 16.02
CA ARG A 336 -22.12 19.97 15.98
C ARG A 336 -22.71 20.59 14.71
N PHE A 337 -23.44 19.78 13.95
CA PHE A 337 -24.21 20.28 12.81
C PHE A 337 -25.59 20.76 13.25
N VAL A 338 -26.00 21.93 12.77
CA VAL A 338 -27.33 22.52 13.02
C VAL A 338 -28.04 22.87 11.71
N ALA A 339 -29.37 23.00 11.77
CA ALA A 339 -30.18 23.25 10.58
C ALA A 339 -30.20 24.74 10.20
N GLU A 340 -30.18 25.61 11.19
CA GLU A 340 -30.18 27.05 11.04
C GLU A 340 -28.83 27.56 10.50
N PRO A 341 -28.82 28.56 9.61
CA PRO A 341 -27.57 29.17 9.15
C PRO A 341 -26.72 29.67 10.31
N CYS A 342 -25.62 28.98 10.58
CA CYS A 342 -24.77 29.23 11.73
C CYS A 342 -23.33 28.79 11.42
N MET A 343 -22.36 29.56 11.91
CA MET A 343 -20.96 29.16 12.04
C MET A 343 -20.40 29.82 13.29
N ARG A 344 -20.33 29.05 14.37
CA ARG A 344 -19.78 29.43 15.66
C ARG A 344 -18.58 28.55 15.95
N ILE A 345 -17.44 29.17 16.21
CA ILE A 345 -16.19 28.50 16.55
C ILE A 345 -15.68 29.20 17.81
N GLU A 346 -15.50 28.46 18.90
CA GLU A 346 -14.91 28.97 20.13
C GLU A 346 -13.48 28.45 20.24
N GLN A 347 -12.54 29.36 20.50
CA GLN A 347 -11.11 29.06 20.61
C GLN A 347 -10.58 28.21 19.44
N GLY A 348 -10.94 28.59 18.21
CA GLY A 348 -10.45 27.92 17.02
C GLY A 348 -8.95 28.12 16.85
N ARG A 349 -8.27 27.12 16.30
CA ARG A 349 -6.82 27.11 16.02
C ARG A 349 -6.55 26.66 14.60
N HIS A 350 -5.48 27.17 14.00
CA HIS A 350 -5.08 26.73 12.66
C HIS A 350 -4.32 25.40 12.76
N PRO A 351 -4.83 24.28 12.22
CA PRO A 351 -4.31 22.93 12.51
C PRO A 351 -2.85 22.73 12.07
N VAL A 352 -2.40 23.43 11.02
CA VAL A 352 -1.01 23.35 10.55
C VAL A 352 -0.09 24.33 11.30
N VAL A 353 -0.42 25.63 11.30
CA VAL A 353 0.43 26.66 11.89
C VAL A 353 0.71 26.40 13.38
N GLU A 354 -0.29 25.89 14.13
CA GLU A 354 -0.10 25.50 15.53
C GLU A 354 1.02 24.47 15.74
N GLN A 355 1.26 23.58 14.77
CA GLN A 355 2.28 22.54 14.86
C GLN A 355 3.68 23.00 14.44
N VAL A 356 3.75 24.10 13.68
CA VAL A 356 5.01 24.63 13.13
C VAL A 356 5.58 25.75 14.00
N LEU A 357 4.73 26.48 14.73
CA LEU A 357 5.16 27.55 15.61
C LEU A 357 5.95 27.02 16.82
N SER A 358 7.01 27.73 17.18
CA SER A 358 7.76 27.51 18.42
C SER A 358 7.11 28.17 19.64
N THR A 359 6.17 29.09 19.41
CA THR A 359 5.40 29.76 20.45
C THR A 359 3.94 29.28 20.44
N PRO A 360 3.23 29.37 21.58
CA PRO A 360 1.81 28.99 21.63
C PRO A 360 0.98 29.74 20.57
N PHE A 361 0.11 29.00 19.87
CA PHE A 361 -0.85 29.58 18.93
C PHE A 361 -1.97 30.28 19.71
N VAL A 362 -2.31 31.51 19.33
CA VAL A 362 -3.42 32.26 19.94
C VAL A 362 -4.73 31.85 19.28
N ALA A 363 -5.59 31.15 20.02
CA ALA A 363 -6.90 30.73 19.55
C ALA A 363 -7.85 31.93 19.36
N ASN A 364 -8.76 31.83 18.39
CA ASN A 364 -9.70 32.91 18.05
C ASN A 364 -11.13 32.38 17.89
N ASP A 365 -12.08 33.18 18.33
CA ASP A 365 -13.49 32.90 18.16
C ASP A 365 -13.99 33.39 16.78
N LEU A 366 -15.08 32.79 16.30
CA LEU A 366 -15.82 33.24 15.12
C LEU A 366 -17.31 33.05 15.38
N ALA A 367 -18.11 34.05 15.03
CA ALA A 367 -19.56 33.94 14.99
C ALA A 367 -20.08 34.55 13.69
N LEU A 368 -20.72 33.72 12.87
CA LEU A 368 -21.51 34.13 11.71
C LEU A 368 -22.88 33.47 11.81
N ASP A 369 -23.92 34.24 11.49
CA ASP A 369 -25.30 33.79 11.46
C ASP A 369 -26.09 34.60 10.42
N ASP A 370 -27.41 34.44 10.40
CA ASP A 370 -28.26 35.12 9.44
C ASP A 370 -28.21 36.66 9.56
N SER A 371 -27.93 37.18 10.76
CA SER A 371 -27.78 38.61 11.05
C SER A 371 -26.38 39.14 10.69
N THR A 372 -25.36 38.30 10.85
CA THR A 372 -23.94 38.64 10.61
C THR A 372 -23.32 37.65 9.65
N ARG A 373 -23.46 37.93 8.34
CA ARG A 373 -22.97 37.05 7.25
C ARG A 373 -21.61 37.44 6.68
N MET A 374 -21.06 38.58 7.10
CA MET A 374 -19.82 39.14 6.57
C MET A 374 -19.05 39.85 7.68
N LEU A 375 -17.75 39.55 7.77
CA LEU A 375 -16.81 40.24 8.65
C LEU A 375 -15.81 41.02 7.82
N VAL A 376 -15.63 42.29 8.16
CA VAL A 376 -14.57 43.13 7.58
C VAL A 376 -13.38 43.09 8.54
N ILE A 377 -12.40 42.23 8.24
CA ILE A 377 -11.23 42.02 9.09
C ILE A 377 -10.13 43.00 8.70
N THR A 378 -9.85 43.96 9.58
CA THR A 378 -8.76 44.94 9.42
C THR A 378 -7.68 44.70 10.46
N GLY A 379 -6.48 45.23 10.22
CA GLY A 379 -5.34 45.08 11.12
C GLY A 379 -4.01 45.19 10.38
N PRO A 380 -2.89 45.37 11.11
CA PRO A 380 -1.56 45.51 10.52
C PRO A 380 -1.17 44.28 9.70
N ASN A 381 -0.21 44.46 8.79
CA ASN A 381 0.44 43.33 8.12
C ASN A 381 1.05 42.38 9.16
N MET A 382 1.06 41.08 8.87
CA MET A 382 1.50 40.02 9.79
C MET A 382 0.65 39.87 11.08
N GLY A 383 -0.48 40.60 11.21
CA GLY A 383 -1.42 40.47 12.32
C GLY A 383 -2.33 39.23 12.29
N GLY A 384 -1.98 38.18 11.53
CA GLY A 384 -2.72 36.90 11.51
C GLY A 384 -4.03 36.86 10.72
N LYS A 385 -4.39 37.92 9.97
CA LYS A 385 -5.66 37.99 9.21
C LYS A 385 -5.85 36.81 8.23
N SER A 386 -4.83 36.51 7.43
CA SER A 386 -4.84 35.39 6.47
C SER A 386 -4.92 34.03 7.18
N THR A 387 -4.22 33.89 8.30
CA THR A 387 -4.26 32.69 9.16
C THR A 387 -5.67 32.45 9.68
N TYR A 388 -6.34 33.48 10.19
CA TYR A 388 -7.70 33.39 10.72
C TYR A 388 -8.72 32.94 9.64
N MET A 389 -8.61 33.48 8.42
CA MET A 389 -9.46 33.06 7.30
C MET A 389 -9.20 31.61 6.88
N ARG A 390 -7.92 31.21 6.75
CA ARG A 390 -7.56 29.83 6.39
C ARG A 390 -7.98 28.84 7.47
N GLN A 391 -7.75 29.17 8.74
CA GLN A 391 -8.17 28.39 9.90
C GLN A 391 -9.67 28.09 9.83
N THR A 392 -10.50 29.11 9.61
CA THR A 392 -11.95 28.96 9.52
C THR A 392 -12.34 27.96 8.43
N ALA A 393 -11.76 28.11 7.23
CA ALA A 393 -12.02 27.20 6.12
C ALA A 393 -11.56 25.77 6.40
N LEU A 394 -10.42 25.58 7.07
CA LEU A 394 -9.89 24.27 7.45
C LEU A 394 -10.75 23.58 8.52
N ILE A 395 -11.27 24.33 9.51
CA ILE A 395 -12.20 23.82 10.52
C ILE A 395 -13.48 23.31 9.85
N VAL A 396 -14.07 24.10 8.94
CA VAL A 396 -15.26 23.71 8.17
C VAL A 396 -14.96 22.48 7.30
N LEU A 397 -13.80 22.42 6.66
CA LEU A 397 -13.39 21.27 5.85
C LEU A 397 -13.26 20.00 6.70
N LEU A 398 -12.61 20.08 7.86
CA LEU A 398 -12.44 18.95 8.78
C LEU A 398 -13.81 18.44 9.29
N ALA A 399 -14.71 19.36 9.65
CA ALA A 399 -16.07 19.00 10.03
C ALA A 399 -16.78 18.22 8.89
N HIS A 400 -16.62 18.68 7.64
CA HIS A 400 -17.23 18.05 6.45
C HIS A 400 -16.51 16.80 5.94
N ILE A 401 -15.43 16.33 6.57
CA ILE A 401 -14.95 14.96 6.37
C ILE A 401 -15.41 14.01 7.48
N GLY A 402 -16.13 14.53 8.48
CA GLY A 402 -16.55 13.79 9.67
C GLY A 402 -15.46 13.72 10.75
N SER A 403 -14.40 14.52 10.64
CA SER A 403 -13.34 14.64 11.64
C SER A 403 -13.79 15.53 12.80
N PHE A 404 -13.09 15.40 13.93
CA PHE A 404 -13.10 16.43 14.97
C PHE A 404 -12.28 17.64 14.49
N VAL A 405 -12.48 18.80 15.13
CA VAL A 405 -11.93 20.08 14.69
C VAL A 405 -11.09 20.78 15.77
N PRO A 406 -10.07 21.58 15.39
CA PRO A 406 -9.18 22.25 16.33
C PRO A 406 -9.84 23.49 16.95
N ALA A 407 -10.82 23.29 17.82
CA ALA A 407 -11.54 24.33 18.54
C ALA A 407 -12.02 23.79 19.89
N ALA A 408 -12.30 24.66 20.87
CA ALA A 408 -12.93 24.24 22.12
C ALA A 408 -14.38 23.80 21.89
N SER A 409 -15.10 24.52 21.02
CA SER A 409 -16.41 24.11 20.51
C SER A 409 -16.60 24.60 19.08
N CYS A 410 -17.41 23.87 18.30
CA CYS A 410 -17.74 24.25 16.93
C CYS A 410 -19.17 23.84 16.60
N GLU A 411 -19.96 24.80 16.16
CA GLU A 411 -21.34 24.61 15.72
C GLU A 411 -21.53 25.25 14.36
N LEU A 412 -21.95 24.47 13.37
CA LEU A 412 -22.09 24.96 12.00
C LEU A 412 -23.26 24.31 11.26
N SER A 413 -23.85 25.05 10.33
CA SER A 413 -24.73 24.45 9.32
C SER A 413 -23.94 23.78 8.20
N LEU A 414 -24.60 22.91 7.43
CA LEU A 414 -24.00 22.35 6.21
C LEU A 414 -23.60 23.46 5.24
N VAL A 415 -22.42 23.30 4.63
CA VAL A 415 -21.87 24.26 3.65
C VAL A 415 -21.87 23.59 2.28
N ASP A 416 -22.16 24.37 1.24
CA ASP A 416 -22.15 23.90 -0.14
C ASP A 416 -20.81 24.14 -0.83
N ARG A 417 -20.14 25.27 -0.56
CA ARG A 417 -18.90 25.67 -1.23
C ARG A 417 -17.95 26.40 -0.30
N ILE A 418 -16.65 26.22 -0.51
CA ILE A 418 -15.60 27.01 0.12
C ILE A 418 -14.82 27.71 -0.99
N PHE A 419 -14.79 29.04 -0.93
CA PHE A 419 -14.00 29.88 -1.82
C PHE A 419 -12.95 30.62 -1.03
N THR A 420 -11.73 30.62 -1.54
CA THR A 420 -10.64 31.42 -0.99
C THR A 420 -9.96 32.18 -2.12
N ARG A 421 -9.66 33.45 -1.85
CA ARG A 421 -8.84 34.28 -2.72
C ARG A 421 -7.87 35.05 -1.85
N ILE A 422 -6.68 34.50 -1.71
CA ILE A 422 -5.60 35.09 -0.92
C ILE A 422 -4.60 35.69 -1.92
N GLY A 423 -4.17 36.93 -1.70
CA GLY A 423 -3.19 37.61 -2.54
C GLY A 423 -1.86 36.85 -2.63
N SER A 424 -1.12 37.05 -3.72
CA SER A 424 -0.01 36.20 -4.18
C SER A 424 1.30 36.22 -3.36
N SER A 425 1.26 36.46 -2.04
CA SER A 425 2.50 36.62 -1.24
C SER A 425 2.48 36.16 0.22
N ASP A 426 1.38 35.59 0.73
CA ASP A 426 1.33 35.10 2.11
C ASP A 426 1.71 33.61 2.18
N ASP A 427 3.01 33.33 2.20
CA ASP A 427 3.56 32.05 2.63
C ASP A 427 3.55 32.00 4.17
N LEU A 428 2.72 31.13 4.74
CA LEU A 428 2.45 31.04 6.17
C LEU A 428 3.47 30.17 6.92
N ALA A 429 4.18 29.29 6.22
CA ALA A 429 5.14 28.36 6.81
C ALA A 429 6.59 28.84 6.66
N GLY A 430 6.86 29.71 5.69
CA GLY A 430 8.22 30.16 5.38
C GLY A 430 8.84 31.17 6.35
N GLY A 431 8.08 31.86 7.20
CA GLY A 431 8.59 32.88 8.13
C GLY A 431 9.39 34.03 7.48
N ALA A 432 9.49 34.07 6.15
CA ALA A 432 10.29 35.03 5.43
C ALA A 432 9.47 36.31 5.19
N PRO A 433 9.99 37.50 5.56
CA PRO A 433 9.31 38.74 5.23
C PRO A 433 9.21 38.88 3.71
N PRO A 434 8.11 39.46 3.17
CA PRO A 434 8.06 39.84 1.77
C PRO A 434 9.17 40.85 1.50
N SER A 435 10.14 40.49 0.67
CA SER A 435 11.12 41.43 0.15
C SER A 435 10.43 42.38 -0.83
N TRP A 436 9.95 43.51 -0.32
CA TRP A 436 9.60 44.68 -1.12
C TRP A 436 10.23 45.91 -0.46
N TRP A 437 11.40 46.30 -1.02
CA TRP A 437 12.19 47.53 -0.82
C TRP A 437 12.34 48.09 0.60
#